data_AF-A0A377JWF1-F1
#
_entry.id   AF-A0A377JWF1-F1
#
_cell.length_a   1.000
_cell.length_b   1.000
_cell.length_c   1.000
_cell.angle_alpha   90.00
_cell.angle_beta   90.00
_cell.angle_gamma   90.00
#
_symmetry.space_group_name_H-M   'P 1'
#
loop_
_entity.id
_entity.type
_entity.pdbx_description
1 polymer ?
#
loop_
_entity_poly.entity_id
_entity_poly.type
_entity_poly.pdbx_seq_one_letter_code
_entity_poly.pdbx_strand_id
1 'polypeptide(L)' 'MVKKYCEILGCNQKTLAEKMALNPQTFAKWNERGEIPQSSLITLELLVENHKLKQQIQTLKAFSSLLKEL' A
#
# COMPACT_ATOMS: atom_id res chain seq x y z
N MET A 1 6.24 -10.92 -7.17
CA MET A 1 4.94 -10.86 -6.46
C MET A 1 4.67 -9.52 -5.79
N VAL A 2 5.67 -8.94 -5.10
CA VAL A 2 5.55 -7.65 -4.38
C VAL A 2 5.29 -6.44 -5.30
N LYS A 3 5.76 -6.50 -6.56
CA LYS A 3 5.65 -5.42 -7.55
C LYS A 3 4.23 -4.88 -7.70
N LYS A 4 3.21 -5.76 -7.73
CA LYS A 4 1.79 -5.32 -7.86
C LYS A 4 1.34 -4.41 -6.71
N TYR A 5 1.81 -4.67 -5.49
CA TYR A 5 1.47 -3.85 -4.33
C TYR A 5 2.20 -2.51 -4.36
N CYS A 6 3.46 -2.49 -4.81
CA CYS A 6 4.20 -1.26 -5.05
C CYS A 6 3.49 -0.35 -6.06
N GLU A 7 3.02 -0.92 -7.18
CA GLU A 7 2.26 -0.20 -8.22
C GLU A 7 0.96 0.39 -7.67
N ILE A 8 0.15 -0.41 -6.96
CA ILE A 8 -1.12 0.06 -6.35
C ILE A 8 -0.87 1.17 -5.32
N LEU A 9 0.17 1.04 -4.50
CA LEU A 9 0.48 1.98 -3.42
C LEU A 9 1.30 3.20 -3.91
N GLY A 10 1.69 3.25 -5.18
CA GLY A 10 2.51 4.32 -5.74
C GLY A 10 3.87 4.47 -5.07
N CYS A 11 4.50 3.37 -4.65
CA CYS A 11 5.80 3.39 -3.96
C CYS A 11 6.76 2.33 -4.49
N ASN A 12 8.04 2.40 -4.12
CA ASN A 12 9.03 1.38 -4.47
C ASN A 12 9.13 0.29 -3.38
N GLN A 13 9.89 -0.79 -3.66
CA GLN A 13 10.02 -1.92 -2.74
C GLN A 13 10.69 -1.54 -1.40
N LYS A 14 11.64 -0.60 -1.41
CA LYS A 14 12.30 -0.12 -0.19
C LYS A 14 11.29 0.58 0.72
N THR A 15 10.53 1.52 0.17
CA THR A 15 9.47 2.25 0.90
C THR A 15 8.38 1.31 1.40
N LEU A 16 8.00 0.29 0.62
CA LEU A 16 7.03 -0.68 1.06
C LEU A 16 7.57 -1.56 2.21
N ALA A 17 8.85 -1.95 2.17
CA ALA A 17 9.49 -2.67 3.26
C ALA A 17 9.52 -1.84 4.55
N GLU A 18 9.87 -0.56 4.45
CA GLU A 18 9.82 0.40 5.57
C GLU A 18 8.40 0.53 6.15
N LYS A 19 7.36 0.65 5.30
CA LYS A 19 5.95 0.70 5.73
C LYS A 19 5.50 -0.56 6.47
N MET A 20 6.06 -1.71 6.10
CA MET A 20 5.78 -3.00 6.73
C MET A 20 6.71 -3.30 7.92
N ALA A 21 7.63 -2.38 8.26
CA ALA A 21 8.69 -2.60 9.25
C ALA A 21 9.53 -3.87 8.99
N LEU A 22 9.82 -4.14 7.72
CA LEU A 22 10.60 -5.29 7.26
C LEU A 22 11.93 -4.84 6.67
N ASN A 23 12.94 -5.71 6.75
CA ASN A 23 14.19 -5.52 6.01
C ASN A 23 13.92 -5.61 4.49
N PRO A 24 14.45 -4.71 3.65
CA PRO A 24 14.30 -4.79 2.19
C PRO A 24 14.68 -6.16 1.58
N GLN A 25 15.65 -6.87 2.17
CA GLN A 25 16.05 -8.21 1.74
C GLN A 25 14.95 -9.25 1.91
N THR A 26 13.98 -9.03 2.80
CA THR A 26 12.83 -9.93 2.99
C THR A 26 12.02 -10.08 1.71
N PHE A 27 11.89 -9.02 0.91
CA PHE A 27 11.13 -9.07 -0.34
C PHE A 27 11.87 -9.81 -1.44
N ALA A 28 13.21 -9.74 -1.46
CA ALA A 28 14.04 -10.56 -2.34
C ALA A 28 13.80 -12.05 -2.04
N LYS A 29 13.84 -12.44 -0.75
CA LYS A 29 13.56 -13.82 -0.31
C LYS A 29 12.17 -14.31 -0.70
N TRP A 30 11.15 -13.47 -0.67
CA TRP A 30 9.81 -13.85 -1.14
C TRP A 30 9.74 -14.08 -2.64
N ASN A 31 10.46 -13.28 -3.43
CA ASN A 31 10.53 -13.51 -4.88
C ASN A 31 11.32 -14.78 -5.20
N GLU A 32 12.43 -15.05 -4.49
CA GLU A 32 13.22 -16.28 -4.64
C GLU A 32 12.42 -17.53 -4.28
N ARG A 33 11.67 -17.49 -3.16
CA ARG A 33 10.82 -18.60 -2.72
C ARG A 33 9.52 -18.73 -3.50
N GLY A 34 9.13 -17.70 -4.25
CA GLY A 34 7.85 -17.64 -4.96
C GLY A 34 6.64 -17.51 -4.05
N GLU A 35 6.81 -17.14 -2.78
CA GLU A 35 5.76 -17.12 -1.77
C GLU A 35 5.92 -15.93 -0.82
N ILE A 36 4.79 -15.32 -0.43
CA ILE A 36 4.71 -14.32 0.63
C ILE A 36 4.04 -14.99 1.84
N PRO A 37 4.65 -14.94 3.05
CA PRO A 37 4.03 -15.45 4.25
C PRO A 37 2.63 -14.86 4.46
N GLN A 38 1.66 -15.68 4.87
CA GLN A 38 0.25 -15.27 4.97
C GLN A 38 0.03 -13.99 5.80
N SER A 39 0.75 -13.82 6.91
CA SER A 39 0.68 -12.61 7.73
C SER A 39 1.14 -11.35 6.99
N SER A 40 2.18 -11.48 6.17
CA SER A 40 2.69 -10.40 5.33
C SER A 40 1.72 -10.09 4.18
N LEU A 41 1.06 -11.11 3.62
CA LEU A 41 0.03 -10.93 2.60
C LEU A 41 -1.17 -10.14 3.14
N ILE A 42 -1.69 -10.53 4.31
CA ILE A 42 -2.78 -9.82 5.00
C ILE A 42 -2.39 -8.36 5.25
N THR A 43 -1.16 -8.13 5.71
CA THR A 43 -0.66 -6.77 5.96
C THR A 43 -0.61 -5.93 4.66
N LEU A 44 -0.17 -6.53 3.54
CA LEU A 44 -0.17 -5.87 2.24
C LEU A 44 -1.58 -5.51 1.76
N GLU A 45 -2.55 -6.40 1.97
CA GLU A 45 -3.95 -6.17 1.62
C GLU A 45 -4.56 -5.04 2.46
N LEU A 46 -4.29 -5.01 3.77
CA LEU A 46 -4.70 -3.91 4.65
C LEU A 46 -4.09 -2.56 4.23
N LEU A 47 -2.82 -2.54 3.79
CA LEU A 47 -2.20 -1.33 3.27
C LEU A 47 -2.88 -0.83 1.99
N VAL A 48 -3.27 -1.74 1.09
CA VAL A 48 -4.02 -1.41 -0.13
C VAL A 48 -5.41 -0.88 0.19
N GLU A 49 -6.13 -1.54 1.10
CA GLU A 49 -7.44 -1.07 1.56
C GLU A 49 -7.35 0.32 2.19
N ASN A 50 -6.36 0.54 3.07
CA ASN A 50 -6.11 1.84 3.68
C ASN A 50 -5.80 2.93 2.64
N HIS A 51 -5.04 2.60 1.59
CA HIS A 51 -4.75 3.52 0.50
C HIS A 51 -6.02 3.94 -0.25
N LYS A 52 -6.89 2.98 -0.58
CA LYS A 52 -8.18 3.25 -1.23
C LYS A 52 -9.10 4.11 -0.37
N LEU A 53 -9.20 3.79 0.93
CA LEU A 53 -10.00 4.57 1.88
C LEU A 53 -9.50 6.02 1.98
N LYS A 54 -8.18 6.23 1.98
CA LYS A 54 -7.60 7.58 1.97
C LYS A 54 -7.95 8.36 0.69
N GLN A 55 -7.94 7.72 -0.48
CA GLN A 55 -8.36 8.36 -1.73
C GLN A 55 -9.85 8.74 -1.73
N GLN A 56 -10.72 7.87 -1.20
CA GLN A 56 -12.14 8.17 -1.05
C GLN A 56 -12.35 9.38 -0.11
N ILE A 57 -11.64 9.41 1.03
CA ILE A 57 -11.71 10.54 1.97
C ILE A 57 -11.20 11.83 1.31
N GLN A 58 -10.13 11.79 0.52
CA GLN A 58 -9.64 12.96 -0.22
C GLN A 58 -10.70 13.48 -1.20
N THR A 59 -11.38 12.58 -1.90
CA THR A 59 -12.47 12.94 -2.82
C THR A 59 -13.63 13.63 -2.08
N LEU A 60 -14.06 13.07 -0.94
CA LEU A 60 -15.11 13.66 -0.12
C LEU A 60 -14.72 15.04 0.43
N LYS A 61 -13.46 15.21 0.85
CA LYS A 61 -12.92 16.49 1.32
C LYS A 61 -12.91 17.54 0.21
N ALA A 62 -12.48 17.16 -1.00
CA ALA A 62 -12.48 18.06 -2.16
C ALA A 62 -13.91 18.52 -2.50
N PHE A 63 -14.85 17.59 -2.54
CA PHE A 63 -16.27 17.91 -2.75
C PHE A 63 -16.81 18.85 -1.67
N SER A 64 -16.52 18.57 -0.39
CA SER A 64 -16.93 19.44 0.72
C SER A 64 -16.33 20.85 0.64
N SER A 65 -15.14 21.02 0.05
CA SER A 65 -14.54 22.34 -0.16
C SER A 65 -15.35 23.16 -1.17
N LEU A 66 -15.70 22.54 -2.31
CA LEU A 66 -16.51 23.19 -3.34
C LEU A 66 -17.88 23.66 -2.81
N LEU A 67 -18.50 22.87 -1.94
CA LEU A 67 -19.77 23.26 -1.30
C LEU A 67 -19.65 24.48 -0.37
N LYS A 68 -18.47 24.75 0.21
CA LYS A 68 -18.25 25.92 1.08
C LYS A 68 -18.00 27.21 0.30
N GLU A 69 -17.68 27.10 -0.98
CA GLU A 69 -17.39 28.22 -1.88
C GLU A 69 -18.65 28.71 -2.62
N LEU A 70 -19.80 28.04 -2.42
CA LEU A 70 -21.13 28.40 -2.90
C LEU A 70 -21.91 29.18 -1.83
#